data_AF-E4TZI6-F1
#
_entry.id   AF-E4TZI6-F1
#
_cell.length_a   1.000
_cell.length_b   1.000
_cell.length_c   1.000
_cell.angle_alpha   90.00
_cell.angle_beta   90.00
_cell.angle_gamma   90.00
#
_symmetry.space_group_name_H-M   'P 1'
#
loop_
_entity.id
_entity.type
_entity.pdbx_description
1 polymer ?
#
loop_
_entity_poly.entity_id
_entity_poly.type
_entity_poly.pdbx_seq_one_letter_code
_entity_poly.pdbx_strand_id
1 'polypeptide(L)' 'MCLIITFAFIVATFSFFSQGLIPHAIISGLLASVSLFFFIRKLIFNGRCIFGKDTDCNTPK' A
#
# COMPACT_ATOMS: atom_id res chain seq x y z
N MET A 1 -8.31 2.70 -4.14
CA MET A 1 -8.44 1.22 -4.19
C MET A 1 -7.34 0.50 -3.41
N CYS A 2 -6.04 0.76 -3.63
CA CYS A 2 -4.96 0.08 -2.89
C CYS A 2 -4.94 0.31 -1.37
N LEU A 3 -5.40 1.47 -0.86
CA LEU A 3 -5.37 1.79 0.57
C LEU A 3 -6.33 0.92 1.42
N ILE A 4 -7.53 0.69 0.90
CA ILE A 4 -8.54 -0.14 1.56
C ILE A 4 -8.07 -1.61 1.60
N ILE A 5 -7.46 -2.06 0.50
CA ILE A 5 -6.90 -3.41 0.35
C ILE A 5 -5.71 -3.61 1.30
N THR A 6 -4.81 -2.62 1.42
CA THR A 6 -3.71 -2.67 2.40
C THR A 6 -4.23 -2.76 3.82
N PHE A 7 -5.23 -1.95 4.17
CA PHE A 7 -5.83 -1.99 5.50
C PHE A 7 -6.46 -3.36 5.80
N ALA A 8 -7.18 -3.94 4.83
CA ALA A 8 -7.73 -5.28 4.97
C ALA A 8 -6.64 -6.35 5.18
N PHE A 9 -5.53 -6.30 4.44
CA PHE A 9 -4.42 -7.23 4.62
C PHE A 9 -3.69 -7.05 5.97
N ILE A 10 -3.59 -5.82 6.47
CA ILE A 10 -3.03 -5.56 7.80
C ILE A 10 -3.92 -6.21 8.87
N VAL A 11 -5.23 -5.97 8.83
CA VAL A 11 -6.20 -6.57 9.77
C VAL A 11 -6.19 -8.10 9.68
N ALA A 12 -6.12 -8.66 8.46
CA ALA A 12 -6.01 -10.09 8.25
C ALA A 12 -4.71 -10.65 8.87
N THR A 13 -3.58 -9.96 8.70
CA THR A 13 -2.29 -10.35 9.29
C THR A 13 -2.36 -10.42 10.82
N PHE A 14 -2.94 -9.41 11.46
CA PHE A 14 -3.15 -9.41 12.92
C PHE A 14 -4.06 -10.56 13.37
N SER A 15 -5.11 -10.83 12.59
CA SER A 15 -6.06 -11.91 12.89
C SER A 15 -5.41 -13.29 12.79
N PHE A 16 -4.63 -13.55 11.73
CA PHE A 16 -3.90 -14.80 11.56
C PHE A 16 -2.79 -14.98 12.61
N PHE A 17 -2.13 -13.89 13.00
CA PHE A 17 -1.13 -13.91 14.07
C PHE A 17 -1.77 -14.29 15.42
N SER A 18 -2.94 -13.74 15.72
CA SER A 18 -3.69 -14.08 16.94
C SER A 18 -4.15 -15.53 17.01
N GLN A 19 -4.29 -16.20 15.86
CA GLN A 19 -4.70 -17.61 15.77
C GLN A 19 -3.51 -18.59 15.71
N GLY A 20 -2.27 -18.10 15.77
CA GLY A 20 -1.07 -18.94 15.66
C GLY A 20 -0.79 -19.46 14.25
N LEU A 21 -1.50 -18.99 13.22
CA LEU A 21 -1.25 -19.33 11.81
C LEU A 21 -0.12 -18.45 11.25
N ILE A 22 1.09 -18.67 11.77
CA ILE A 22 2.31 -17.95 11.41
C ILE A 22 2.55 -17.87 9.89
N PRO A 23 2.45 -18.96 9.09
CA PRO A 23 2.72 -18.86 7.66
C PRO A 23 1.70 -17.98 6.90
N HIS A 24 0.43 -17.99 7.30
CA HIS A 24 -0.61 -17.16 6.68
C HIS A 24 -0.47 -15.68 7.08
N ALA A 25 -0.04 -15.42 8.32
CA ALA A 25 0.30 -14.07 8.77
C ALA A 25 1.48 -13.50 7.98
N ILE A 26 2.53 -14.29 7.73
CA ILE A 26 3.70 -13.86 6.94
C ILE A 26 3.30 -13.54 5.49
N ILE A 27 2.52 -14.41 4.84
CA ILE A 27 2.06 -14.19 3.46
C ILE A 27 1.19 -12.92 3.39
N SER A 28 0.23 -12.77 4.31
CA SER A 28 -0.65 -11.61 4.37
C SER A 28 0.13 -10.31 4.64
N GLY A 29 1.13 -10.38 5.52
CA GLY A 29 2.01 -9.25 5.84
C GLY A 29 2.91 -8.84 4.67
N LEU A 30 3.42 -9.80 3.90
CA LEU A 30 4.17 -9.54 2.66
C LEU A 30 3.28 -8.89 1.59
N LEU A 31 2.05 -9.38 1.40
CA LEU A 31 1.10 -8.74 0.48
C LEU A 31 0.76 -7.33 0.93
N ALA A 32 0.56 -7.12 2.24
CA ALA A 32 0.35 -5.78 2.80
C ALA A 32 1.54 -4.87 2.54
N SER A 33 2.78 -5.31 2.78
CA SER A 33 3.98 -4.47 2.61
C SER A 33 4.21 -4.08 1.15
N VAL A 34 4.03 -5.00 0.20
CA VAL A 34 4.19 -4.74 -1.24
C VAL A 34 3.12 -3.77 -1.73
N SER A 35 1.87 -3.96 -1.32
CA SER A 35 0.78 -3.07 -1.71
C SER A 35 0.93 -1.68 -1.10
N LEU A 36 1.45 -1.56 0.12
CA LEU A 36 1.76 -0.29 0.78
C LEU A 36 2.96 0.40 0.13
N PHE A 37 4.01 -0.34 -0.21
CA PHE A 37 5.16 0.17 -0.94
C PHE A 37 4.76 0.72 -2.31
N PHE A 38 3.94 -0.02 -3.07
CA PHE A 38 3.44 0.46 -4.36
C PHE A 38 2.56 1.69 -4.20
N PHE A 39 1.72 1.74 -3.16
CA PHE A 39 0.90 2.90 -2.86
C PHE A 39 1.74 4.12 -2.50
N ILE A 40 2.73 3.99 -1.61
CA ILE A 40 3.66 5.07 -1.25
C ILE A 40 4.43 5.53 -2.49
N ARG A 41 4.97 4.61 -3.28
CA ARG A 41 5.70 4.96 -4.51
C ARG A 41 4.82 5.75 -5.47
N LYS A 42 3.57 5.31 -5.68
CA LYS A 42 2.59 6.01 -6.51
C LYS A 42 2.22 7.36 -5.91
N LEU A 43 2.09 7.46 -4.58
CA LEU A 43 1.81 8.71 -3.89
C LEU A 43 3.01 9.65 -3.86
N ILE A 44 4.25 9.19 -3.96
CA ILE A 44 5.43 10.05 -4.12
C ILE A 44 5.56 10.52 -5.57
N PHE A 45 5.37 9.61 -6.54
CA PHE A 45 5.45 9.92 -7.96
C PHE A 45 4.31 10.86 -8.40
N ASN A 46 3.07 10.56 -8.00
CA ASN A 46 1.91 11.42 -8.26
C ASN A 46 1.65 12.44 -7.14
N GLY A 47 2.34 12.38 -6.01
CA GLY A 47 2.14 13.36 -4.91
C GLY A 47 2.64 14.74 -5.29
N ARG A 48 3.62 14.81 -6.20
CA ARG A 48 3.99 16.07 -6.86
C ARG A 48 2.83 16.67 -7.66
N CYS A 49 1.87 15.86 -8.13
CA CYS A 49 0.62 16.30 -8.74
C CYS A 49 -0.52 16.55 -7.73
N ILE A 50 -0.58 15.80 -6.63
CA ILE A 50 -1.70 15.89 -5.67
C ILE A 50 -1.47 17.01 -4.64
N PHE A 51 -0.22 17.30 -4.27
CA PHE A 51 0.17 18.31 -3.28
C PHE A 51 1.12 19.38 -3.83
N GLY A 52 1.66 19.21 -5.04
CA GLY A 52 2.42 20.23 -5.76
C GLY A 52 1.52 21.02 -6.73
N LYS A 53 2.07 22.09 -7.32
CA LYS A 53 1.36 22.95 -8.26
C LYS A 53 1.09 22.16 -9.55
N ASP A 54 -0.09 22.29 -10.15
CA ASP A 54 -0.54 21.51 -11.33
C ASP A 54 0.45 21.51 -12.52
N THR A 55 1.39 22.45 -12.54
CA THR A 55 2.50 22.58 -13.51
C THR A 55 3.59 21.51 -13.41
N ASP A 56 3.69 20.76 -12.30
CA ASP A 56 4.68 19.68 -12.10
C ASP A 56 4.17 18.30 -12.54
N CYS A 57 2.90 18.21 -12.96
CA CYS A 57 2.37 17.04 -13.62
C CYS A 57 2.95 16.94 -15.03
N ASN A 58 3.85 15.98 -15.20
CA ASN A 58 4.51 15.67 -16.45
C ASN A 58 3.51 15.69 -17.61
N THR A 59 3.60 16.74 -18.43
CA THR A 59 2.96 16.83 -19.74
C THR A 59 3.37 15.58 -20.51
N PRO A 60 2.44 14.83 -21.12
CA PRO A 60 2.82 13.72 -21.98
C PRO A 60 3.74 14.28 -23.07
N LYS A 61 4.95 13.74 -23.15
CA LYS A 61 5.88 13.96 -24.26
C LYS A 61 5.93 12.69 -25.09
#